data_AF-A0A139AJ99-F1
#
_entry.id   AF-A0A139AJ99-F1
#
_cell.length_a   1.000
_cell.length_b   1.000
_cell.length_c   1.000
_cell.angle_alpha   90.00
_cell.angle_beta   90.00
_cell.angle_gamma   90.00
#
_symmetry.space_group_name_H-M   'P 1'
#
loop_
_entity.id
_entity.type
_entity.pdbx_description
1 polymer ?
#
loop_
_entity_poly.entity_id
_entity_poly.type
_entity_poly.pdbx_seq_one_letter_code
_entity_poly.pdbx_strand_id
1 'polypeptide(L)'
;MPFEYRSFRARTRQQSAVQSHFYGVGNKAVEEAGGRIVGVFSGFIGQSPDEGFILTHWPTLELAVRNGRNVLTNSSEFLLSSDVLGYFEPASSVRPSPPEGEIVNVLDADGRFSRDAFVAGVVAHRIFHVVDDRLDEHRRLSESAWPGFEGNFPCRVFAYLREIGGNYPDTRILLLTFYSSVSVWEDSRMGISSTGLPPQGQADQAVLNARTLQTRQLSEGEKTAKNAFVKRQEMVNWTSVSLTKICLPPANRH
;
A
#
# COMPACT_ATOMS: atom_id res chain seq x y z
N MET A 1 -10.32 -13.97 -6.29
CA MET A 1 -10.05 -14.35 -4.89
C MET A 1 -9.98 -13.06 -4.08
N PRO A 2 -10.78 -12.91 -3.01
CA PRO A 2 -10.89 -11.64 -2.29
C PRO A 2 -9.77 -11.41 -1.29
N PHE A 3 -9.48 -10.14 -1.07
CA PHE A 3 -8.70 -9.58 0.01
C PHE A 3 -9.64 -9.08 1.10
N GLU A 4 -9.31 -9.32 2.36
CA GLU A 4 -9.96 -8.68 3.49
C GLU A 4 -9.01 -7.60 4.03
N TYR A 5 -9.50 -6.37 4.13
CA TYR A 5 -8.75 -5.24 4.65
C TYR A 5 -9.33 -4.82 6.00
N ARG A 6 -8.50 -4.88 7.04
CA ARG A 6 -8.90 -4.61 8.42
C ARG A 6 -8.07 -3.49 9.02
N SER A 7 -8.70 -2.66 9.85
CA SER A 7 -7.98 -1.92 10.86
C SER A 7 -7.86 -2.76 12.13
N PHE A 8 -6.85 -2.46 12.92
CA PHE A 8 -6.77 -2.95 14.29
C PHE A 8 -6.28 -1.83 15.21
N ARG A 9 -6.63 -1.95 16.48
CA ARG A 9 -6.04 -1.17 17.56
C ARG A 9 -5.32 -2.13 18.51
N ALA A 10 -4.03 -1.95 18.67
CA ALA A 10 -3.22 -2.64 19.65
C ALA A 10 -3.45 -2.04 21.04
N ARG A 11 -3.15 -2.82 22.08
CA ARG A 11 -2.89 -2.28 23.42
C ARG A 11 -1.68 -1.35 23.36
N THR A 12 -1.64 -0.37 24.27
CA THR A 12 -0.60 0.65 24.29
C THR A 12 0.81 0.05 24.25
N ARG A 13 1.61 0.49 23.27
CA ARG A 13 3.00 0.03 23.04
C ARG A 13 3.14 -1.46 22.68
N GLN A 14 2.06 -2.12 22.23
CA GLN A 14 2.07 -3.54 21.85
C GLN A 14 2.14 -3.77 20.33
N GLN A 15 2.38 -2.74 19.52
CA GLN A 15 2.48 -2.87 18.06
C GLN A 15 3.46 -3.96 17.61
N SER A 16 4.67 -3.98 18.17
CA SER A 16 5.66 -4.99 17.82
C SER A 16 5.21 -6.39 18.23
N ALA A 17 4.52 -6.54 19.36
CA ALA A 17 3.97 -7.82 19.79
C ALA A 17 2.85 -8.30 18.86
N VAL A 18 1.97 -7.40 18.40
CA VAL A 18 0.94 -7.69 17.39
C VAL A 18 1.58 -8.22 16.10
N GLN A 19 2.63 -7.56 15.62
CA GLN A 19 3.32 -7.98 14.40
C GLN A 19 4.01 -9.33 14.56
N SER A 20 4.79 -9.51 15.63
CA SER A 20 5.47 -10.77 15.91
C SER A 20 4.47 -11.92 16.05
N HIS A 21 3.33 -11.66 16.69
CA HIS A 21 2.25 -12.61 16.80
C HIS A 21 1.69 -13.00 15.43
N PHE A 22 1.35 -12.02 14.59
CA PHE A 22 0.75 -12.30 13.28
C PHE A 22 1.73 -12.93 12.29
N TYR A 23 3.02 -12.60 12.32
CA TYR A 23 4.02 -13.29 11.49
C TYR A 23 4.40 -14.69 12.00
N GLY A 24 4.01 -15.05 13.22
CA GLY A 24 4.18 -16.38 13.78
C GLY A 24 2.86 -17.14 13.87
N VAL A 25 2.26 -17.13 15.06
CA VAL A 25 1.04 -17.89 15.40
C VAL A 25 -0.14 -17.47 14.52
N GLY A 26 -0.32 -16.17 14.28
CA GLY A 26 -1.44 -15.68 13.48
C GLY A 26 -1.38 -16.14 12.03
N ASN A 27 -0.20 -16.14 11.39
CA ASN A 27 -0.07 -16.60 10.01
C ASN A 27 -0.47 -18.07 9.88
N LYS A 28 0.01 -18.92 10.80
CA LYS A 28 -0.37 -20.33 10.83
C LYS A 28 -1.89 -20.51 10.99
N ALA A 29 -2.51 -19.77 11.92
CA ALA A 29 -3.95 -19.87 12.13
C ALA A 29 -4.76 -19.41 10.90
N VAL A 30 -4.30 -18.38 10.19
CA VAL A 30 -4.91 -17.91 8.93
C VAL A 30 -4.76 -18.95 7.82
N GLU A 31 -3.57 -19.56 7.69
CA GLU A 31 -3.31 -20.63 6.72
C GLU A 31 -4.15 -21.89 6.99
N GLU A 32 -4.27 -22.32 8.24
CA GLU A 32 -5.12 -23.46 8.64
C GLU A 32 -6.61 -23.20 8.34
N ALA A 33 -7.04 -21.94 8.39
CA ALA A 33 -8.38 -21.52 7.98
C ALA A 33 -8.55 -21.36 6.46
N GLY A 34 -7.50 -21.65 5.68
CA GLY A 34 -7.47 -21.56 4.22
C GLY A 34 -7.19 -20.17 3.66
N GLY A 35 -6.89 -19.19 4.50
CA GLY A 35 -6.49 -17.85 4.10
C GLY A 35 -4.97 -17.69 4.02
N ARG A 36 -4.52 -16.45 3.81
CA ARG A 36 -3.12 -16.06 4.03
C ARG A 36 -3.01 -14.62 4.50
N ILE A 37 -2.03 -14.33 5.34
CA ILE A 37 -1.66 -12.95 5.64
C ILE A 37 -0.85 -12.40 4.47
N VAL A 38 -1.32 -11.29 3.92
CA VAL A 38 -0.55 -10.50 2.96
C VAL A 38 0.34 -9.61 3.81
N GLY A 39 -0.19 -8.58 4.48
CA GLY A 39 0.64 -7.65 5.24
C GLY A 39 0.05 -7.24 6.59
N VAL A 40 0.93 -6.93 7.54
CA VAL A 40 0.59 -6.28 8.81
C VAL A 40 1.34 -4.96 8.87
N PHE A 41 0.60 -3.86 8.98
CA PHE A 41 1.11 -2.52 8.82
C PHE A 41 0.84 -1.71 10.07
N SER A 42 1.87 -1.10 10.65
CA SER A 42 1.66 -0.19 11.79
C SER A 42 1.38 1.22 11.34
N GLY A 43 0.49 1.89 12.05
CA GLY A 43 0.15 3.30 11.84
C GLY A 43 1.39 4.17 11.88
N PHE A 44 1.42 5.17 11.00
CA PHE A 44 2.50 6.14 10.95
C PHE A 44 1.97 7.57 10.77
N ILE A 45 1.57 7.97 9.56
CA ILE A 45 0.96 9.30 9.32
C ILE A 45 -0.55 9.14 9.14
N GLY A 46 -1.32 9.93 9.89
CA GLY A 46 -2.78 9.92 9.85
C GLY A 46 -3.43 8.80 10.67
N GLN A 47 -2.68 8.15 11.56
CA GLN A 47 -3.13 7.06 12.44
C GLN A 47 -2.53 7.22 13.84
N SER A 48 -3.20 6.71 14.87
CA SER A 48 -2.61 6.58 16.20
C SER A 48 -1.43 5.59 16.17
N PRO A 49 -0.38 5.77 17.01
CA PRO A 49 0.70 4.79 17.13
C PRO A 49 0.22 3.37 17.48
N ASP A 50 -0.92 3.26 18.17
CA ASP A 50 -1.51 1.98 18.53
C ASP A 50 -2.52 1.46 17.48
N GLU A 51 -2.67 2.13 16.34
CA GLU A 51 -3.49 1.67 15.21
C GLU A 51 -2.66 1.04 14.11
N GLY A 52 -3.28 0.19 13.31
CA GLY A 52 -2.64 -0.42 12.16
C GLY A 52 -3.64 -1.09 11.24
N PHE A 53 -3.12 -1.75 10.21
CA PHE A 53 -3.91 -2.49 9.26
C PHE A 53 -3.40 -3.90 9.06
N ILE A 54 -4.32 -4.80 8.75
CA ILE A 54 -4.02 -6.15 8.31
C ILE A 54 -4.68 -6.34 6.94
N LEU A 55 -3.92 -6.87 5.99
CA LEU A 55 -4.45 -7.31 4.71
C LEU A 55 -4.29 -8.84 4.65
N THR A 56 -5.40 -9.55 4.51
CA THR A 56 -5.44 -11.00 4.29
C THR A 56 -6.00 -11.29 2.90
N HIS A 57 -5.68 -12.46 2.36
CA HIS A 57 -6.21 -12.94 1.09
C HIS A 57 -6.85 -14.31 1.30
N TRP A 58 -8.03 -14.52 0.72
CA TRP A 58 -8.85 -15.69 0.93
C TRP A 58 -9.26 -16.32 -0.41
N PRO A 59 -9.46 -17.65 -0.47
CA PRO A 59 -9.92 -18.31 -1.69
C PRO A 59 -11.31 -17.83 -2.11
N THR A 60 -12.20 -17.61 -1.14
CA THR A 60 -13.58 -17.18 -1.35
C THR A 60 -13.99 -16.11 -0.35
N LEU A 61 -15.02 -15.33 -0.71
CA LEU A 61 -15.56 -14.29 0.18
C LEU A 61 -16.21 -14.91 1.43
N GLU A 62 -16.85 -16.06 1.27
CA GLU A 62 -17.45 -16.80 2.37
C GLU A 62 -16.42 -17.19 3.43
N LEU A 63 -15.25 -17.69 3.02
CA LEU A 63 -14.17 -18.02 3.96
C LEU A 63 -13.62 -16.77 4.66
N ALA A 64 -13.48 -15.65 3.94
CA ALA A 64 -13.05 -14.38 4.52
C ALA A 64 -14.04 -13.92 5.61
N VAL A 65 -15.34 -13.89 5.30
CA VAL A 65 -16.40 -13.48 6.24
C VAL A 65 -16.49 -14.43 7.44
N ARG A 66 -16.42 -15.73 7.20
CA ARG A 66 -16.59 -16.76 8.25
C ARG A 66 -15.40 -16.80 9.22
N ASN A 67 -14.17 -16.73 8.68
CA ASN A 67 -12.97 -17.02 9.45
C ASN A 67 -12.17 -15.76 9.81
N GLY A 68 -12.19 -14.70 8.99
CA GLY A 68 -11.28 -13.55 9.12
C GLY A 68 -11.31 -12.88 10.49
N ARG A 69 -12.51 -12.60 11.01
CA ARG A 69 -12.66 -12.03 12.36
C ARG A 69 -12.09 -12.97 13.43
N ASN A 70 -12.57 -14.21 13.48
CA ASN A 70 -12.25 -15.14 14.56
C ASN A 70 -10.76 -15.45 14.62
N VAL A 71 -10.14 -15.68 13.46
CA VAL A 71 -8.72 -16.03 13.40
C VAL A 71 -7.85 -14.86 13.82
N LEU A 72 -8.21 -13.62 13.48
CA LEU A 72 -7.38 -12.45 13.79
C LEU A 72 -7.62 -11.89 15.20
N THR A 73 -8.85 -11.92 15.72
CA THR A 73 -9.15 -11.36 17.05
C THR A 73 -8.91 -12.34 18.17
N ASN A 74 -9.16 -13.64 17.97
CA ASN A 74 -9.02 -14.63 19.05
C ASN A 74 -7.59 -15.11 19.20
N SER A 75 -6.72 -14.82 18.24
CA SER A 75 -5.33 -15.25 18.30
C SER A 75 -4.47 -14.33 19.17
N SER A 76 -4.86 -13.06 19.38
CA SER A 76 -3.95 -12.04 19.94
C SER A 76 -4.53 -11.33 21.16
N GLU A 77 -3.95 -11.59 22.34
CA GLU A 77 -4.22 -10.82 23.57
C GLU A 77 -3.77 -9.35 23.47
N PHE A 78 -2.95 -9.03 22.48
CA PHE A 78 -2.37 -7.72 22.24
C PHE A 78 -3.33 -6.77 21.50
N LEU A 79 -4.44 -7.27 20.94
CA LEU A 79 -5.44 -6.45 20.26
C LEU A 79 -6.53 -5.95 21.22
N LEU A 80 -6.88 -4.68 21.09
CA LEU A 80 -8.07 -4.09 21.71
C LEU A 80 -9.29 -4.24 20.80
N SER A 81 -9.12 -3.99 19.50
CA SER A 81 -10.18 -4.13 18.52
C SER A 81 -9.61 -4.46 17.14
N SER A 82 -10.47 -5.01 16.28
CA SER A 82 -10.19 -5.08 14.85
C SER A 82 -11.47 -5.11 14.05
N ASP A 83 -11.56 -4.19 13.09
CA ASP A 83 -12.74 -3.90 12.30
C ASP A 83 -12.47 -4.16 10.83
N VAL A 84 -13.43 -4.78 10.14
CA VAL A 84 -13.35 -4.98 8.69
C VAL A 84 -13.69 -3.66 8.01
N LEU A 85 -12.75 -3.14 7.22
CA LEU A 85 -12.92 -1.91 6.46
C LEU A 85 -13.49 -2.16 5.05
N GLY A 86 -13.40 -3.40 4.58
CA GLY A 86 -13.98 -3.86 3.33
C GLY A 86 -13.37 -5.19 2.87
N TYR A 87 -14.08 -5.86 1.96
CA TYR A 87 -13.57 -6.96 1.16
C TYR A 87 -13.29 -6.45 -0.24
N PHE A 88 -12.19 -6.84 -0.85
CA PHE A 88 -11.76 -6.29 -2.13
C PHE A 88 -11.33 -7.40 -3.10
N GLU A 89 -11.45 -7.18 -4.39
CA GLU A 89 -10.90 -8.03 -5.45
C GLU A 89 -9.90 -7.25 -6.32
N PRO A 90 -8.95 -7.94 -6.99
CA PRO A 90 -8.10 -7.28 -7.99
C PRO A 90 -8.93 -6.59 -9.07
N ALA A 91 -8.79 -5.27 -9.19
CA ALA A 91 -9.45 -4.50 -10.25
C ALA A 91 -8.57 -4.38 -11.51
N SER A 92 -7.28 -4.62 -11.35
CA SER A 92 -6.27 -4.76 -12.40
C SER A 92 -5.65 -6.15 -12.27
N SER A 93 -5.06 -6.67 -13.35
CA SER A 93 -4.14 -7.80 -13.22
C SER A 93 -3.09 -7.41 -12.20
N VAL A 94 -3.05 -8.13 -11.07
CA VAL A 94 -1.98 -7.99 -10.08
C VAL A 94 -0.68 -8.05 -10.86
N ARG A 95 0.08 -6.94 -10.91
CA ARG A 95 1.31 -6.93 -11.68
C ARG A 95 2.20 -8.03 -11.08
N PRO A 96 2.67 -9.00 -11.90
CA PRO A 96 3.59 -10.01 -11.40
C PRO A 96 4.81 -9.32 -10.78
N SER A 97 5.46 -10.01 -9.86
CA SER A 97 6.77 -9.61 -9.34
C SER A 97 7.69 -9.23 -10.51
N PRO A 98 8.52 -8.18 -10.37
CA PRO A 98 9.45 -7.81 -11.42
C PRO A 98 10.42 -8.99 -11.69
N PRO A 99 11.07 -9.02 -12.87
CA PRO A 99 12.14 -9.98 -13.13
C PRO A 99 13.25 -9.87 -12.06
N GLU A 100 13.86 -11.01 -11.73
CA GLU A 100 14.93 -11.11 -10.72
C GLU A 100 16.01 -10.04 -10.90
N GLY A 101 16.34 -9.32 -9.83
CA GLY A 101 17.50 -8.41 -9.77
C GLY A 101 17.19 -6.91 -9.67
N GLU A 102 15.94 -6.49 -9.89
CA GLU A 102 15.50 -5.13 -9.55
C GLU A 102 14.87 -5.10 -8.16
N ILE A 103 15.40 -4.23 -7.30
CA ILE A 103 15.11 -4.17 -5.87
C ILE A 103 13.60 -3.96 -5.59
N VAL A 104 13.12 -4.76 -4.64
CA VAL A 104 11.76 -4.87 -4.06
C VAL A 104 10.75 -5.70 -4.89
N ASN A 105 10.96 -7.02 -4.91
CA ASN A 105 9.87 -8.00 -5.02
C ASN A 105 8.95 -7.86 -3.81
N VAL A 106 8.12 -6.81 -3.76
CA VAL A 106 7.16 -6.59 -2.66
C VAL A 106 6.36 -7.86 -2.45
N LEU A 107 6.03 -8.59 -3.51
CA LEU A 107 5.45 -9.92 -3.44
C LEU A 107 6.39 -10.96 -4.09
N ASP A 108 6.50 -12.16 -3.52
CA ASP A 108 7.15 -13.34 -4.10
C ASP A 108 6.28 -13.94 -5.22
N ALA A 109 6.77 -15.00 -5.86
CA ALA A 109 6.07 -15.68 -6.96
C ALA A 109 4.68 -16.21 -6.57
N ASP A 110 4.45 -16.48 -5.29
CA ASP A 110 3.16 -16.93 -4.75
C ASP A 110 2.25 -15.74 -4.40
N GLY A 111 2.72 -14.50 -4.49
CA GLY A 111 1.98 -13.31 -4.08
C GLY A 111 2.01 -13.04 -2.57
N ARG A 112 2.97 -13.61 -1.83
CA ARG A 112 3.25 -13.27 -0.41
C ARG A 112 4.24 -12.14 -0.36
N PHE A 113 4.31 -11.35 0.71
CA PHE A 113 5.42 -10.41 0.79
C PHE A 113 6.76 -11.13 0.97
N SER A 114 7.72 -10.88 0.07
CA SER A 114 9.06 -11.42 0.23
C SER A 114 9.72 -10.77 1.44
N ARG A 115 10.06 -11.58 2.45
CA ARG A 115 10.75 -11.13 3.68
C ARG A 115 12.07 -10.42 3.36
N ASP A 116 12.73 -10.83 2.29
CA ASP A 116 14.05 -10.33 1.88
C ASP A 116 13.95 -9.09 0.97
N ALA A 117 12.78 -8.84 0.38
CA ALA A 117 12.57 -7.71 -0.53
C ALA A 117 12.32 -6.39 0.19
N PHE A 118 11.89 -6.42 1.44
CA PHE A 118 11.65 -5.22 2.20
C PHE A 118 12.92 -4.72 2.87
N VAL A 119 13.52 -3.72 2.24
CA VAL A 119 14.24 -2.67 2.97
C VAL A 119 13.24 -1.87 3.83
N ALA A 120 13.70 -1.28 4.93
CA ALA A 120 12.88 -0.37 5.74
C ALA A 120 12.18 0.66 4.84
N GLY A 121 10.87 0.82 4.98
CA GLY A 121 10.07 1.68 4.10
C GLY A 121 8.64 1.91 4.61
N VAL A 122 7.80 2.50 3.77
CA VAL A 122 6.41 2.85 4.12
C VAL A 122 5.43 2.43 3.04
N VAL A 123 4.19 2.12 3.45
CA VAL A 123 3.08 1.83 2.55
C VAL A 123 2.03 2.92 2.68
N ALA A 124 1.69 3.53 1.55
CA ALA A 124 0.54 4.41 1.47
C ALA A 124 -0.70 3.58 1.16
N HIS A 125 -1.69 3.69 2.04
CA HIS A 125 -3.03 3.16 1.85
C HIS A 125 -3.92 4.32 1.37
N ARG A 126 -4.51 4.17 0.19
CA ARG A 126 -5.41 5.19 -0.38
C ARG A 126 -6.72 4.54 -0.77
N ILE A 127 -7.82 5.13 -0.31
CA ILE A 127 -9.17 4.72 -0.67
C ILE A 127 -9.77 5.80 -1.55
N PHE A 128 -10.13 5.42 -2.77
CA PHE A 128 -10.78 6.29 -3.74
C PHE A 128 -12.24 5.90 -3.84
N HIS A 129 -13.10 6.91 -3.94
CA HIS A 129 -14.51 6.73 -4.24
C HIS A 129 -14.70 7.08 -5.71
N VAL A 130 -15.08 6.08 -6.51
CA VAL A 130 -15.16 6.18 -7.97
C VAL A 130 -16.59 5.84 -8.38
N VAL A 131 -17.22 6.75 -9.12
CA VAL A 131 -18.54 6.48 -9.71
C VAL A 131 -18.45 5.29 -10.66
N ASP A 132 -19.41 4.37 -10.59
CA ASP A 132 -19.34 3.08 -11.27
C ASP A 132 -19.09 3.17 -12.78
N ASP A 133 -19.69 4.16 -13.46
CA ASP A 133 -19.53 4.41 -14.90
C ASP A 133 -18.14 4.97 -15.29
N ARG A 134 -17.34 5.41 -14.29
CA ARG A 134 -15.96 5.90 -14.47
C ARG A 134 -14.91 4.91 -14.01
N LEU A 135 -15.29 3.73 -13.50
CA LEU A 135 -14.36 2.77 -12.94
C LEU A 135 -13.29 2.31 -13.94
N ASP A 136 -13.70 2.03 -15.18
CA ASP A 136 -12.78 1.63 -16.25
C ASP A 136 -11.83 2.75 -16.68
N GLU A 137 -12.33 4.00 -16.76
CA GLU A 137 -11.48 5.15 -17.07
C GLU A 137 -10.46 5.39 -15.93
N HIS A 138 -10.90 5.34 -14.67
CA HIS A 138 -10.01 5.50 -13.51
C HIS A 138 -8.93 4.40 -13.47
N ARG A 139 -9.29 3.15 -13.76
CA ARG A 139 -8.33 2.03 -13.87
C ARG A 139 -7.31 2.29 -14.98
N ARG A 140 -7.77 2.57 -16.20
CA ARG A 140 -6.91 2.79 -17.36
C ARG A 140 -5.93 3.94 -17.12
N LEU A 141 -6.42 5.06 -16.56
CA LEU A 141 -5.57 6.20 -16.21
C LEU A 141 -4.53 5.84 -15.15
N SER A 142 -4.94 5.11 -14.10
CA SER A 142 -4.03 4.66 -13.05
C SER A 142 -2.92 3.76 -13.62
N GLU A 143 -3.29 2.72 -14.37
CA GLU A 143 -2.34 1.78 -14.98
C GLU A 143 -1.36 2.46 -15.94
N SER A 144 -1.83 3.44 -16.71
CA SER A 144 -0.99 4.21 -17.63
C SER A 144 0.02 5.12 -16.92
N ALA A 145 -0.29 5.57 -15.70
CA ALA A 145 0.57 6.45 -14.92
C ALA A 145 1.65 5.68 -14.14
N TRP A 146 1.41 4.41 -13.78
CA TRP A 146 2.33 3.65 -12.93
C TRP A 146 3.74 3.50 -13.49
N PRO A 147 4.00 3.18 -14.78
CA PRO A 147 5.36 3.05 -15.28
C PRO A 147 6.20 4.31 -15.10
N GLY A 148 5.65 5.49 -15.41
CA GLY A 148 6.35 6.76 -15.19
C GLY A 148 6.52 7.07 -13.70
N PHE A 149 5.52 6.76 -12.89
CA PHE A 149 5.56 6.96 -11.44
C PHE A 149 6.63 6.08 -10.76
N GLU A 150 6.65 4.78 -11.06
CA GLU A 150 7.62 3.81 -10.53
C GLU A 150 9.02 4.02 -11.10
N GLY A 151 9.15 4.57 -12.32
CA GLY A 151 10.44 4.93 -12.91
C GLY A 151 11.08 6.20 -12.32
N ASN A 152 10.27 7.12 -11.77
CA ASN A 152 10.75 8.40 -11.24
C ASN A 152 11.01 8.39 -9.73
N PHE A 153 10.43 7.41 -9.03
CA PHE A 153 10.52 7.29 -7.58
C PHE A 153 10.80 5.84 -7.20
N PRO A 154 11.69 5.57 -6.22
CA PRO A 154 11.91 4.24 -5.68
C PRO A 154 10.68 3.79 -4.86
N CYS A 155 9.64 3.42 -5.58
CA CYS A 155 8.32 3.07 -5.09
C CYS A 155 7.70 2.00 -5.97
N ARG A 156 6.65 1.34 -5.48
CA ARG A 156 5.94 0.30 -6.22
C ARG A 156 4.48 0.24 -5.86
N VAL A 157 3.61 0.24 -6.87
CA VAL A 157 2.21 -0.12 -6.71
C VAL A 157 2.10 -1.64 -6.67
N PHE A 158 1.62 -2.18 -5.56
CA PHE A 158 1.52 -3.64 -5.39
C PHE A 158 0.09 -4.14 -5.18
N ALA A 159 -0.87 -3.25 -4.95
CA ALA A 159 -2.29 -3.61 -4.93
C ALA A 159 -3.16 -2.48 -5.48
N TYR A 160 -4.09 -2.84 -6.37
CA TYR A 160 -5.15 -1.98 -6.87
C TYR A 160 -6.45 -2.80 -6.86
N LEU A 161 -7.23 -2.61 -5.79
CA LEU A 161 -8.31 -3.52 -5.41
C LEU A 161 -9.64 -2.78 -5.40
N ARG A 162 -10.68 -3.39 -5.94
CA ARG A 162 -12.07 -2.90 -5.94
C ARG A 162 -12.84 -3.53 -4.79
N GLU A 163 -13.62 -2.74 -4.05
CA GLU A 163 -14.48 -3.26 -2.99
C GLU A 163 -15.59 -4.17 -3.54
N ILE A 164 -15.86 -5.26 -2.83
CA ILE A 164 -16.94 -6.22 -3.10
C ILE A 164 -18.05 -6.01 -2.09
N GLY A 165 -19.29 -5.91 -2.56
CA GLY A 165 -20.47 -5.90 -1.69
C GLY A 165 -20.60 -4.65 -0.82
N GLY A 166 -19.95 -3.54 -1.19
CA GLY A 166 -20.16 -2.24 -0.57
C GLY A 166 -21.57 -1.72 -0.86
N ASN A 167 -22.19 -1.06 0.12
CA ASN A 167 -23.51 -0.43 -0.01
C ASN A 167 -23.41 1.08 -0.33
N TYR A 168 -22.30 1.49 -0.92
CA TYR A 168 -22.06 2.88 -1.28
C TYR A 168 -22.61 3.17 -2.69
N PRO A 169 -23.03 4.42 -2.97
CA PRO A 169 -23.41 4.82 -4.33
C PRO A 169 -22.22 4.86 -5.30
N ASP A 170 -20.99 4.80 -4.77
CA ASP A 170 -19.74 4.74 -5.50
C ASP A 170 -18.97 3.45 -5.18
N THR A 171 -18.17 2.99 -6.14
CA THR A 171 -17.24 1.89 -5.93
C THR A 171 -15.99 2.40 -5.19
N ARG A 172 -15.64 1.79 -4.06
CA ARG A 172 -14.37 2.04 -3.37
C ARG A 172 -13.22 1.28 -4.00
N ILE A 173 -12.10 1.97 -4.21
CA ILE A 173 -10.84 1.40 -4.70
C ILE A 173 -9.76 1.58 -3.64
N LEU A 174 -9.16 0.47 -3.19
CA LEU A 174 -7.97 0.44 -2.35
C LEU A 174 -6.71 0.34 -3.21
N LEU A 175 -5.87 1.38 -3.15
CA LEU A 175 -4.54 1.38 -3.74
C LEU A 175 -3.49 1.30 -2.63
N LEU A 176 -2.59 0.32 -2.75
CA LEU A 176 -1.43 0.17 -1.89
C LEU A 176 -0.15 0.42 -2.68
N THR A 177 0.66 1.35 -2.16
CA THR A 177 1.92 1.75 -2.78
C THR A 177 3.03 1.70 -1.74
N PHE A 178 4.04 0.89 -2.00
CA PHE A 178 5.27 0.88 -1.23
C PHE A 178 6.18 2.04 -1.65
N TYR A 179 6.87 2.64 -0.69
CA TYR A 179 7.95 3.61 -0.91
C TYR A 179 9.15 3.19 -0.07
N SER A 180 10.35 3.31 -0.64
CA SER A 180 11.59 2.99 0.07
C SER A 180 11.84 3.88 1.30
N SER A 181 11.23 5.06 1.37
CA SER A 181 11.30 5.93 2.54
C SER A 181 10.11 6.90 2.62
N VAL A 182 9.99 7.58 3.77
CA VAL A 182 9.03 8.67 3.95
C VAL A 182 9.36 9.85 3.04
N SER A 183 10.64 10.20 2.88
CA SER A 183 11.04 11.31 2.01
C SER A 183 10.66 11.05 0.55
N VAL A 184 10.83 9.82 0.06
CA VAL A 184 10.41 9.43 -1.30
C VAL A 184 8.89 9.55 -1.44
N TRP A 185 8.12 9.16 -0.41
CA TRP A 185 6.68 9.39 -0.40
C TRP A 185 6.32 10.88 -0.48
N GLU A 186 7.03 11.75 0.26
CA GLU A 186 6.83 13.20 0.21
C GLU A 186 7.17 13.79 -1.15
N ASP A 187 8.35 13.48 -1.70
CA ASP A 187 8.82 13.94 -3.01
C ASP A 187 7.84 13.57 -4.13
N SER A 188 7.28 12.36 -4.04
CA SER A 188 6.29 11.86 -5.00
C SER A 188 5.01 12.70 -5.08
N ARG A 189 4.64 13.39 -3.99
CA ARG A 189 3.48 14.30 -3.97
C ARG A 189 3.80 15.67 -4.54
N MET A 190 5.05 16.09 -4.42
CA MET A 190 5.52 17.40 -4.87
C MET A 190 5.92 17.40 -6.36
N GLY A 191 6.02 16.21 -6.98
CA GLY A 191 6.50 16.07 -8.36
C GLY A 191 7.99 16.42 -8.51
N ILE A 192 8.75 16.30 -7.42
CA ILE A 192 10.20 16.53 -7.42
C ILE A 192 10.85 15.19 -7.70
N SER A 193 11.38 14.97 -8.90
CA SER A 193 12.03 13.70 -9.23
C SER A 193 13.19 13.43 -8.26
N SER A 194 13.16 12.27 -7.61
CA SER A 194 14.18 11.85 -6.63
C SER A 194 15.44 11.25 -7.30
N THR A 195 15.37 10.98 -8.60
CA THR A 195 16.48 10.45 -9.40
C THR A 195 17.48 11.58 -9.72
N GLY A 196 18.38 11.87 -8.78
CA GLY A 196 19.54 12.73 -9.05
C GLY A 196 20.08 13.59 -7.91
N LEU A 197 19.61 13.45 -6.66
CA LEU A 197 20.17 14.26 -5.57
C LEU A 197 21.49 13.67 -5.04
N PRO A 198 22.59 14.45 -5.00
CA PRO A 198 23.86 14.01 -4.41
C PRO A 198 23.75 13.92 -2.87
N PRO A 199 24.68 13.23 -2.18
CA PRO A 199 24.62 12.97 -0.75
C PRO A 199 24.50 14.26 0.08
N GLN A 200 23.79 14.15 1.21
CA GLN A 200 23.41 15.23 2.13
C GLN A 200 24.60 16.13 2.51
N GLY A 201 24.58 17.36 2.00
CA GLY A 201 25.57 18.41 2.30
C GLY A 201 25.41 19.69 1.49
N GLN A 202 24.65 19.67 0.37
CA GLN A 202 24.43 20.84 -0.50
C GLN A 202 22.97 20.97 -1.01
N ALA A 203 22.00 20.43 -0.26
CA ALA A 203 20.61 20.26 -0.73
C ALA A 203 19.84 21.59 -0.88
N ASP A 204 20.15 22.60 -0.08
CA ASP A 204 19.26 23.77 0.03
C ASP A 204 19.35 24.73 -1.16
N GLN A 205 20.51 24.84 -1.82
CA GLN A 205 20.69 25.71 -2.99
C GLN A 205 20.28 25.03 -4.31
N ALA A 206 20.45 23.71 -4.40
CA ALA A 206 20.08 22.93 -5.59
C ALA A 206 18.54 22.81 -5.74
N VAL A 207 17.79 22.69 -4.64
CA VAL A 207 16.33 22.63 -4.64
C VAL A 207 15.70 23.95 -5.12
N LEU A 208 16.28 25.10 -4.75
CA LEU A 208 15.85 26.42 -5.21
C LEU A 208 16.13 26.64 -6.71
N ASN A 209 17.29 26.18 -7.19
CA ASN A 209 17.65 26.29 -8.61
C ASN A 209 16.86 25.32 -9.50
N ALA A 210 16.56 24.10 -9.01
CA ALA A 210 15.70 23.14 -9.70
C ALA A 210 14.26 23.65 -9.85
N ARG A 211 13.68 24.30 -8.83
CA ARG A 211 12.35 24.95 -8.90
C ARG A 211 12.24 25.99 -10.02
N THR A 212 13.34 26.68 -10.34
CA THR A 212 13.36 27.73 -11.37
C THR A 212 13.47 27.15 -12.79
N LEU A 213 14.10 25.98 -12.95
CA LEU A 213 14.26 25.29 -14.23
C LEU A 213 13.09 24.35 -14.59
N GLN A 214 12.38 23.81 -13.58
CA GLN A 214 11.27 22.86 -13.77
C GLN A 214 10.03 23.49 -14.45
N THR A 215 9.96 24.82 -14.54
CA THR A 215 8.89 25.51 -15.29
C THR A 215 9.11 25.42 -16.81
N ARG A 216 10.31 25.01 -17.31
CA ARG A 216 10.62 25.11 -18.75
C ARG A 216 10.82 23.82 -19.53
N GLN A 217 11.03 22.65 -18.93
CA GLN A 217 11.17 21.40 -19.71
C GLN A 217 10.66 20.19 -18.92
N LEU A 218 9.38 19.84 -19.11
CA LEU A 218 8.90 18.48 -18.85
C LEU A 218 8.95 17.72 -20.18
N SER A 219 9.52 16.51 -20.15
CA SER A 219 9.44 15.59 -21.29
C SER A 219 7.97 15.24 -21.60
N GLU A 220 7.66 14.82 -22.83
CA GLU A 220 6.27 14.46 -23.20
C GLU A 220 5.70 13.32 -22.34
N GLY A 221 6.55 12.39 -21.88
CA GLY A 221 6.16 11.33 -20.93
C GLY A 221 5.75 11.88 -19.56
N GLU A 222 6.50 12.85 -19.02
CA GLU A 222 6.17 13.49 -17.74
C GLU A 222 4.95 14.39 -17.85
N LYS A 223 4.75 15.09 -18.98
CA LYS A 223 3.53 15.85 -19.25
C LYS A 223 2.30 14.94 -19.29
N THR A 224 2.42 13.78 -19.93
CA THR A 224 1.34 12.79 -20.02
C THR A 224 1.00 12.20 -18.65
N ALA A 225 2.00 11.81 -17.86
CA ALA A 225 1.81 11.30 -16.50
C ALA A 225 1.21 12.37 -15.58
N LYS A 226 1.66 13.62 -15.67
CA LYS A 226 1.14 14.74 -14.88
C LYS A 226 -0.31 15.06 -15.26
N ASN A 227 -0.64 15.10 -16.55
CA ASN A 227 -2.02 15.34 -17.00
C ASN A 227 -2.95 14.19 -16.59
N ALA A 228 -2.50 12.93 -16.67
CA ALA A 228 -3.26 11.78 -16.19
C ALA A 228 -3.47 11.84 -14.66
N PHE A 229 -2.46 12.28 -13.91
CA PHE A 229 -2.55 12.45 -12.46
C PHE A 229 -3.53 13.57 -12.06
N VAL A 230 -3.46 14.73 -12.72
CA VAL A 230 -4.38 15.86 -12.47
C VAL A 230 -5.81 15.49 -12.83
N LYS A 231 -6.04 14.93 -14.02
CA LYS A 231 -7.38 14.48 -14.44
C LYS A 231 -7.95 13.42 -13.51
N ARG A 232 -7.10 12.54 -12.96
CA ARG A 232 -7.51 11.58 -11.92
C ARG A 232 -7.95 12.26 -10.63
N GLN A 233 -7.28 13.34 -10.19
CA GLN A 233 -7.70 14.05 -8.98
C GLN A 233 -9.07 14.72 -9.14
N GLU A 234 -9.45 15.14 -10.35
CA GLU A 234 -10.77 15.72 -10.64
C GLU A 234 -11.91 14.68 -10.62
N MET A 235 -11.59 13.41 -10.83
CA MET A 235 -12.60 12.32 -10.92
C MET A 235 -12.90 11.65 -9.58
N VAL A 236 -12.29 12.10 -8.48
CA VAL A 236 -12.34 11.38 -7.20
C VAL A 236 -12.58 12.31 -6.02
N ASN A 237 -13.56 11.96 -5.19
CA ASN A 237 -13.65 12.48 -3.84
C ASN A 237 -12.61 11.76 -2.95
N TRP A 238 -11.61 12.49 -2.46
CA TRP A 238 -10.62 11.97 -1.54
C TRP A 238 -11.21 11.83 -0.14
N THR A 239 -11.32 10.62 0.38
CA THR A 239 -11.76 10.39 1.77
C THR A 239 -10.62 10.14 2.74
N SER A 240 -9.55 9.41 2.35
CA SER A 240 -8.43 9.17 3.27
C SER A 240 -7.12 8.79 2.60
N VAL A 241 -6.02 9.28 3.20
CA VAL A 241 -4.65 8.80 2.98
C VAL A 241 -4.09 8.43 4.33
N SER A 242 -3.61 7.19 4.47
CA SER A 242 -2.85 6.76 5.65
C SER A 242 -1.50 6.23 5.21
N LEU A 243 -0.45 6.63 5.92
CA LEU A 243 0.89 6.07 5.73
C LEU A 243 1.14 5.10 6.88
N THR A 244 1.64 3.92 6.55
CA THR A 244 2.00 2.90 7.52
C THR A 244 3.43 2.45 7.29
N LYS A 245 4.03 1.89 8.34
CA LYS A 245 5.33 1.20 8.21
C LYS A 245 5.07 -0.26 7.94
N ILE A 246 5.83 -0.82 7.00
CA ILE A 246 6.01 -2.27 6.95
C ILE A 246 6.94 -2.63 8.08
N CYS A 247 6.53 -3.58 8.88
CA CYS A 247 7.38 -4.10 9.92
C CYS A 247 7.73 -5.53 9.57
N LEU A 248 9.03 -5.75 9.40
CA LEU A 248 9.54 -7.07 9.09
C LEU A 248 9.53 -7.91 10.36
N PRO A 249 9.22 -9.21 10.26
CA PRO A 249 9.49 -10.11 11.37
C PRO A 249 10.97 -10.03 11.75
N PRO A 250 11.32 -10.18 13.05
CA PRO A 250 12.72 -10.18 13.47
C PRO A 250 13.51 -11.21 12.65
N ALA A 251 14.68 -10.81 12.16
CA ALA A 251 15.59 -11.73 11.50
C ALA A 251 15.97 -12.81 12.52
N ASN A 252 15.70 -14.09 12.19
CA ASN A 252 16.21 -15.19 13.00
C ASN A 252 17.73 -15.14 12.89
N ARG A 253 18.40 -14.63 13.93
CA ARG A 253 19.83 -14.83 14.12
C ARG A 253 20.00 -16.28 14.57
N HIS A 254 20.15 -17.19 13.60
CA HIS A 254 20.69 -18.52 13.86
C HIS A 254 22.22 -18.46 13.88
#